data_AF-A0A8J3W701-F1
#
_entry.id   AF-A0A8J3W701-F1
#
_cell.length_a   1.000
_cell.length_b   1.000
_cell.length_c   1.000
_cell.angle_alpha   90.00
_cell.angle_beta   90.00
_cell.angle_gamma   90.00
#
_symmetry.space_group_name_H-M   'P 1'
#
loop_
_entity.id
_entity.type
_entity.pdbx_description
1 polymer ?
#
loop_
_entity_poly.entity_id
_entity_poly.type
_entity_poly.pdbx_seq_one_letter_code
_entity_poly.pdbx_strand_id
1 'polypeptide(L)' 'MTGLIVVGFDGSEHSGAALAYAFTQARRRGARLRAVYAWQMPMSSPYALGRRRC' A
#
# COMPACT_ATOMS: atom_id res chain seq x y z
N MET A 1 12.28 19.58 -6.19
CA MET A 1 10.89 19.08 -6.04
C MET A 1 10.96 17.68 -5.43
N THR A 2 10.55 17.49 -4.19
CA THR A 2 10.59 16.18 -3.52
C THR A 2 9.34 15.38 -3.87
N GLY A 3 9.49 14.27 -4.59
CA GLY A 3 8.39 13.38 -4.97
C GLY A 3 7.93 12.44 -3.85
N LEU A 4 6.85 11.70 -4.10
CA LEU A 4 6.35 10.62 -3.23
C LEU A 4 6.42 9.28 -3.97
N ILE A 5 7.08 8.30 -3.36
CA ILE A 5 7.06 6.90 -3.80
C ILE A 5 6.10 6.13 -2.92
N VAL A 6 5.19 5.37 -3.53
CA VAL A 6 4.22 4.52 -2.83
C VAL A 6 4.52 3.06 -3.16
N VAL A 7 4.51 2.20 -2.15
CA VAL A 7 4.72 0.76 -2.30
C VAL A 7 3.64 -0.01 -1.57
N GLY A 8 3.08 -1.03 -2.21
CA GLY A 8 2.18 -1.98 -1.58
C GLY A 8 2.98 -2.98 -0.75
N PHE A 9 2.51 -3.27 0.46
CA PHE A 9 3.08 -4.28 1.34
C PHE A 9 1.96 -5.23 1.77
N ASP A 10 2.16 -6.54 1.61
CA ASP A 10 1.22 -7.56 2.04
C ASP A 10 1.84 -8.61 2.99
N GLY A 11 3.16 -8.49 3.25
CA GLY A 11 3.91 -9.41 4.10
C GLY A 11 4.55 -10.58 3.35
N SER A 12 4.25 -10.75 2.06
CA SER A 12 4.92 -11.75 1.22
C SER A 12 6.38 -11.37 0.95
N GLU A 13 7.20 -12.37 0.61
CA GLU A 13 8.59 -12.15 0.18
C GLU A 13 8.70 -11.18 -1.01
N HIS A 14 7.76 -11.29 -1.97
CA HIS A 14 7.67 -10.39 -3.13
C HIS A 14 7.46 -8.93 -2.70
N SER A 15 6.58 -8.69 -1.72
CA SER A 15 6.37 -7.35 -1.19
C SER A 15 7.58 -6.81 -0.40
N GLY A 16 8.35 -7.71 0.23
CA GLY A 16 9.64 -7.37 0.85
C GLY A 16 10.68 -6.89 -0.17
N ALA A 17 10.81 -7.59 -1.30
CA ALA A 17 11.68 -7.17 -2.40
C ALA A 17 11.24 -5.82 -3.00
N ALA A 18 9.93 -5.61 -3.17
CA ALA A 18 9.37 -4.34 -3.63
C ALA A 18 9.68 -3.19 -2.66
N LEU A 19 9.57 -3.44 -1.35
CA LEU A 19 9.88 -2.45 -0.32
C LEU A 19 11.38 -2.05 -0.33
N ALA A 20 12.29 -3.03 -0.45
CA ALA A 20 13.73 -2.78 -0.55
C ALA A 20 14.09 -1.93 -1.78
N TYR A 21 13.47 -2.24 -2.93
CA TYR A 21 13.62 -1.43 -4.14
C TYR A 21 13.11 0.00 -3.93
N ALA A 22 11.94 0.16 -3.32
CA ALA A 22 11.33 1.47 -3.08
C ALA A 22 12.18 2.35 -2.15
N PHE A 23 12.79 1.78 -1.10
CA PHE A 23 13.78 2.48 -0.26
C PHE A 23 14.97 3.01 -1.09
N THR A 24 15.51 2.16 -1.96
CA THR A 24 16.63 2.54 -2.82
C THR A 24 16.25 3.71 -3.74
N GLN A 25 15.06 3.67 -4.34
CA GLN A 25 14.57 4.76 -5.20
C GLN A 25 14.30 6.05 -4.41
N ALA A 26 13.71 5.95 -3.22
CA ALA A 26 13.39 7.10 -2.39
C ALA A 26 14.66 7.86 -1.99
N ARG A 27 15.70 7.13 -1.57
CA ARG A 27 17.02 7.69 -1.25
C ARG A 27 17.66 8.36 -2.46
N ARG A 28 17.66 7.71 -3.63
CA ARG A 28 18.25 8.25 -4.86
C ARG A 28 17.57 9.54 -5.35
N ARG A 29 16.29 9.71 -5.07
CA ARG A 29 15.48 10.85 -5.55
C ARG A 29 15.26 11.94 -4.48
N GLY A 30 15.74 11.74 -3.25
CA GLY A 30 15.38 12.58 -2.11
C GLY A 30 13.86 12.63 -1.88
N ALA A 31 13.17 11.54 -2.18
CA ALA A 31 11.71 11.43 -2.14
C ALA A 31 11.23 10.82 -0.82
N ARG A 32 10.00 11.14 -0.42
CA ARG A 32 9.35 10.46 0.70
C ARG A 32 8.88 9.08 0.24
N LEU A 33 8.95 8.08 1.14
CA LEU A 33 8.42 6.74 0.91
C LEU A 33 7.17 6.53 1.76
N ARG A 34 6.11 5.97 1.18
CA ARG A 34 4.90 5.54 1.88
C ARG A 34 4.57 4.09 1.55
N ALA A 35 4.62 3.24 2.56
CA ALA A 35 4.11 1.87 2.45
C ALA A 35 2.61 1.84 2.71
N VAL A 36 1.88 1.05 1.92
CA VAL A 36 0.43 0.84 2.05
C VAL A 36 0.16 -0.64 2.21
N TYR A 37 -0.52 -1.00 3.29
CA TYR A 37 -1.03 -2.34 3.52
C TYR A 37 -2.54 -2.33 3.30
N ALA A 38 -3.01 -3.10 2.33
CA ALA A 38 -4.43 -3.23 2.03
C ALA A 38 -4.93 -4.57 2.57
N TRP A 39 -6.09 -4.55 3.20
CA TRP A 39 -6.79 -5.73 3.65
C TRP A 39 -8.22 -5.71 3.13
N GLN A 40 -8.78 -6.88 2.87
CA GLN A 40 -10.17 -6.98 2.44
C GLN A 40 -11.08 -7.09 3.65
N MET A 41 -12.15 -6.30 3.66
CA MET A 41 -13.16 -6.42 4.69
C MET A 41 -13.91 -7.75 4.52
N PRO A 42 -14.11 -8.54 5.60
CA PRO A 42 -14.89 -9.76 5.53
C PRO A 42 -16.29 -9.48 4.99
N MET A 43 -16.83 -10.36 4.14
CA MET A 43 -18.20 -10.21 3.63
C MET A 43 -19.26 -10.21 4.74
N SER A 44 -18.96 -10.80 5.89
CA SER A 44 -19.80 -10.78 7.09
C SER A 44 -19.82 -9.43 7.81
N SER A 45 -18.96 -8.49 7.43
CA SER A 45 -18.93 -7.18 8.06
C SER A 45 -20.22 -6.41 7.76
N PRO A 46 -20.90 -5.84 8.77
CA PRO A 46 -22.08 -5.00 8.56
C PRO A 46 -21.78 -3.72 7.77
N TYR A 47 -20.49 -3.38 7.62
CA TYR A 47 -20.02 -2.24 6.81
C TYR A 47 -19.66 -2.64 5.37
N ALA A 48 -19.58 -3.93 5.04
CA ALA A 48 -19.26 -4.41 3.69
C ALA A 48 -20.46 -4.34 2.73
N LEU A 49 -21.69 -4.39 3.25
CA LEU A 49 -22.88 -4.08 2.47
C LEU A 49 -23.02 -2.55 2.34
N GLY A 50 -22.44 -2.00 1.28
CA GLY A 50 -22.82 -0.68 0.80
C GLY A 50 -24.34 -0.61 0.65
N ARG A 51 -24.97 0.41 1.23
CA ARG A 51 -26.42 0.64 1.18
C ARG A 51 -26.88 0.47 -0.27
N ARG A 52 -27.58 -0.62 -0.58
CA ARG A 52 -28.33 -0.75 -1.83
C ARG A 52 -29.40 0.35 -1.76
N ARG A 53 -29.15 1.49 -2.39
CA ARG A 53 -30.21 2.44 -2.66
C ARG A 53 -31.11 1.76 -3.67
N CYS A 54 -32.28 1.33 -3.20
CA CYS A 54 -33.43 1.08 -4.06
C CYS A 54 -33.85 2.39 -4.74
#